data_AF-A0A820QXT9-F1
#
_entry.id   AF-A0A820QXT9-F1
#
_cell.length_a   1.000
_cell.length_b   1.000
_cell.length_c   1.000
_cell.angle_alpha   90.00
_cell.angle_beta   90.00
_cell.angle_gamma   90.00
#
_symmetry.space_group_name_H-M   'P 1'
#
loop_
_entity.id
_entity.type
_entity.pdbx_description
1 polymer ?
#
loop_
_entity_poly.entity_id
_entity_poly.type
_entity_poly.pdbx_seq_one_letter_code
_entity_poly.pdbx_strand_id
1 'polypeptide(L)'
;MTDMATSPKGNEIPIKDLQIGEQVLAIDHNDQIVSTEIVSFLHYENNSQTFFYIFTTETGHQISVTSDHLMFIGNQTYIQARFIDLTQHNLYIMGSNGQLQPSRIRSIDVQLKQGYATPITQHGTLIVNNISASCYS
;
A
#
# COMPACT_ATOMS: atom_id res chain seq x y z
N MET A 1 -9.14 -0.22 -10.40
CA MET A 1 -7.79 0.05 -9.83
C MET A 1 -7.33 1.45 -10.17
N THR A 2 -7.15 2.32 -9.17
CA THR A 2 -6.70 3.73 -9.34
C THR A 2 -5.42 4.05 -8.57
N ASP A 3 -4.98 3.12 -7.73
CA ASP A 3 -3.83 3.33 -6.85
C ASP A 3 -2.53 3.22 -7.65
N MET A 4 -1.49 3.87 -7.15
CA MET A 4 -0.21 4.09 -7.81
C MET A 4 0.91 3.59 -6.90
N ALA A 5 1.87 2.85 -7.45
CA ALA A 5 3.12 2.53 -6.77
C ALA A 5 4.15 3.64 -7.01
N THR A 6 4.97 3.93 -6.00
CA THR A 6 6.04 4.91 -6.15
C THR A 6 7.32 4.25 -6.65
N SER A 7 7.92 4.77 -7.72
CA SER A 7 9.22 4.33 -8.22
C SER A 7 10.38 4.99 -7.44
N PRO A 8 11.61 4.43 -7.47
CA PRO A 8 12.77 5.05 -6.82
C PRO A 8 13.15 6.44 -7.35
N LYS A 9 12.64 6.82 -8.53
CA LYS A 9 12.82 8.16 -9.13
C LYS A 9 11.75 9.16 -8.70
N GLY A 10 10.80 8.74 -7.85
CA GLY A 10 9.66 9.56 -7.40
C GLY A 10 8.50 9.64 -8.40
N ASN A 11 8.54 8.87 -9.49
CA ASN A 11 7.38 8.76 -10.39
C ASN A 11 6.34 7.81 -9.81
N GLU A 12 5.06 8.13 -10.04
CA GLU A 12 3.93 7.29 -9.69
C GLU A 12 3.54 6.39 -10.88
N ILE A 13 3.44 5.08 -10.65
CA ILE A 13 3.12 4.07 -11.65
C ILE A 13 1.77 3.45 -11.29
N PRO A 14 0.75 3.47 -12.16
CA PRO A 14 -0.52 2.82 -11.86
C PRO A 14 -0.32 1.34 -11.52
N ILE A 15 -0.93 0.85 -10.44
CA ILE A 15 -0.82 -0.55 -10.01
C ILE A 15 -1.22 -1.52 -11.13
N LYS A 16 -2.23 -1.13 -11.93
CA LYS A 16 -2.69 -1.90 -13.10
C LYS A 16 -1.66 -1.99 -14.23
N ASP A 17 -0.72 -1.06 -14.30
CA ASP A 17 0.26 -0.94 -15.38
C ASP A 17 1.66 -1.43 -14.95
N LEU A 18 1.82 -1.86 -13.69
CA LEU A 18 3.05 -2.48 -13.20
C LEU A 18 3.41 -3.74 -14.00
N GLN A 19 4.70 -3.97 -14.17
CA GLN A 19 5.26 -5.12 -14.87
C GLN A 19 6.29 -5.83 -13.99
N ILE A 20 6.50 -7.12 -14.23
CA ILE A 20 7.60 -7.86 -13.60
C ILE A 20 8.94 -7.22 -14.02
N GLY A 21 9.84 -7.02 -13.06
CA GLY A 21 11.10 -6.30 -13.22
C GLY A 21 11.01 -4.78 -13.05
N GLU A 22 9.80 -4.22 -12.88
CA GLU A 22 9.63 -2.78 -12.63
C GLU A 22 10.18 -2.43 -11.23
N GLN A 23 10.95 -1.34 -11.15
CA GLN A 23 11.51 -0.87 -9.88
C GLN A 23 10.52 0.01 -9.14
N VAL A 24 10.26 -0.34 -7.89
CA VAL A 24 9.33 0.33 -6.97
C VAL A 24 9.98 0.55 -5.61
N LEU A 25 9.37 1.39 -4.79
CA LEU A 25 9.73 1.57 -3.40
C LEU A 25 8.93 0.63 -2.50
N ALA A 26 9.60 0.15 -1.46
CA ALA A 26 9.08 -0.75 -0.45
C ALA A 26 9.69 -0.38 0.92
N ILE A 27 9.34 -1.13 1.96
CA ILE A 27 10.02 -1.06 3.25
C ILE A 27 10.73 -2.39 3.54
N ASP A 28 11.93 -2.31 4.13
CA ASP A 28 12.66 -3.49 4.58
C ASP A 28 12.27 -3.91 6.02
N HIS A 29 12.95 -4.92 6.56
CA HIS A 29 12.70 -5.44 7.92
C HIS A 29 13.10 -4.47 9.04
N ASN A 30 13.77 -3.36 8.72
CA ASN A 30 14.14 -2.29 9.65
C ASN A 30 13.23 -1.06 9.46
N ASP A 31 12.08 -1.23 8.79
CA ASP A 31 11.13 -0.18 8.44
C ASP A 31 11.76 0.96 7.59
N GLN A 32 12.87 0.67 6.89
CA GLN A 32 13.56 1.63 6.02
C GLN A 32 13.03 1.55 4.59
N ILE A 33 12.92 2.71 3.94
CA ILE A 33 12.48 2.78 2.54
C ILE A 33 13.61 2.26 1.64
N VAL A 34 13.28 1.27 0.82
CA VAL A 34 14.23 0.61 -0.09
C VAL A 34 13.66 0.49 -1.50
N SER A 35 14.57 0.41 -2.47
CA SER A 35 14.22 0.09 -3.85
C SER A 35 14.16 -1.42 -4.04
N THR A 36 13.13 -1.92 -4.70
CA THR A 36 12.93 -3.34 -5.00
C THR A 36 12.27 -3.52 -6.36
N GLU A 37 12.22 -4.75 -6.86
CA GLU A 37 11.57 -5.09 -8.12
C GLU A 37 10.24 -5.81 -7.87
N ILE A 38 9.29 -5.64 -8.79
CA ILE A 38 8.14 -6.54 -8.90
C ILE A 38 8.63 -7.90 -9.42
N VAL A 39 8.40 -8.97 -8.66
CA VAL A 39 8.81 -10.33 -9.03
C VAL A 39 7.65 -11.19 -9.54
N SER A 40 6.42 -10.87 -9.15
CA SER A 40 5.23 -11.63 -9.54
C SER A 40 3.94 -10.86 -9.27
N PHE A 41 2.81 -11.42 -9.70
CA PHE A 41 1.47 -10.96 -9.37
C PHE A 41 0.67 -12.15 -8.85
N LEU A 42 0.24 -12.12 -7.59
CA LEU A 42 -0.57 -13.20 -7.00
C LEU A 42 -2.00 -13.18 -7.55
N HIS A 43 -2.57 -11.99 -7.68
CA HIS A 43 -3.86 -11.75 -8.29
C HIS A 43 -3.75 -10.61 -9.29
N TYR A 44 -4.50 -10.71 -10.39
CA TYR A 44 -4.67 -9.62 -11.34
C TYR A 44 -6.03 -9.78 -12.02
N GLU A 45 -7.00 -8.99 -11.59
CA GLU A 45 -8.39 -9.07 -12.02
C GLU A 45 -8.87 -7.70 -12.46
N ASN A 46 -9.32 -7.56 -13.72
CA ASN A 46 -9.76 -6.27 -14.26
C ASN A 46 -11.28 -6.05 -14.21
N ASN A 47 -12.06 -7.14 -14.24
CA ASN A 47 -13.52 -7.07 -14.41
C ASN A 47 -14.30 -7.48 -13.16
N SER A 48 -13.62 -8.13 -12.21
CA SER A 48 -14.20 -8.53 -10.93
C SER A 48 -14.46 -7.30 -10.05
N GLN A 49 -15.58 -7.30 -9.32
CA GLN A 49 -15.91 -6.28 -8.34
C GLN A 49 -15.77 -6.85 -6.94
N THR A 50 -15.23 -6.07 -6.01
CA THR A 50 -15.13 -6.44 -4.59
C THR A 50 -15.15 -5.19 -3.72
N PHE A 51 -15.38 -5.36 -2.42
CA PHE A 51 -15.35 -4.27 -1.46
C PHE A 51 -13.91 -3.94 -1.08
N PHE A 52 -13.62 -2.64 -1.07
CA PHE A 52 -12.36 -2.08 -0.63
C PHE A 52 -12.59 -1.19 0.58
N TYR A 53 -11.69 -1.29 1.55
CA TYR A 53 -11.47 -0.28 2.57
C TYR A 53 -10.61 0.82 1.95
N ILE A 54 -11.09 2.05 2.05
CA ILE A 54 -10.42 3.26 1.59
C ILE A 54 -10.00 4.04 2.84
N PHE A 55 -8.71 4.02 3.12
CA PHE A 55 -8.13 4.78 4.22
C PHE A 55 -7.66 6.11 3.70
N THR A 56 -8.07 7.20 4.34
CA THR A 56 -7.52 8.53 4.05
C THR A 56 -6.78 9.06 5.28
N THR A 57 -5.52 9.48 5.12
CA THR A 57 -4.71 10.03 6.20
C THR A 57 -4.96 11.53 6.40
N GLU A 58 -4.58 12.07 7.57
CA GLU A 58 -4.64 13.52 7.83
C GLU A 58 -3.74 14.33 6.88
N THR A 59 -2.66 13.72 6.39
CA THR A 59 -1.77 14.30 5.37
C THR A 59 -2.34 14.22 3.95
N GLY A 60 -3.55 13.68 3.77
CA GLY A 60 -4.26 13.65 2.49
C GLY A 60 -3.92 12.48 1.57
N HIS A 61 -3.08 11.53 1.99
CA HIS A 61 -2.82 10.32 1.23
C HIS A 61 -3.97 9.32 1.39
N GLN A 62 -4.22 8.53 0.36
CA GLN A 62 -5.31 7.57 0.36
C GLN A 62 -4.87 6.24 -0.25
N ILE A 63 -5.25 5.12 0.35
CA ILE A 63 -5.01 3.78 -0.21
C ILE A 63 -6.30 2.96 -0.20
N SER A 64 -6.53 2.16 -1.25
CA SER A 64 -7.66 1.24 -1.35
C SER A 64 -7.18 -0.20 -1.23
N VAL A 65 -7.59 -0.92 -0.20
CA VAL A 65 -7.22 -2.34 -0.01
C VAL A 65 -8.43 -3.21 0.30
N THR A 66 -8.35 -4.52 0.05
CA THR A 66 -9.38 -5.48 0.47
C THR A 66 -9.37 -5.67 1.99
N SER A 67 -10.42 -6.27 2.55
CA SER A 67 -10.60 -6.42 4.01
C SER A 67 -9.45 -7.15 4.71
N ASP A 68 -8.81 -8.09 4.02
CA ASP A 68 -7.85 -9.02 4.62
C ASP A 68 -6.40 -8.60 4.35
N HIS A 69 -6.22 -7.56 3.53
CA HIS A 69 -4.92 -6.98 3.19
C HIS A 69 -4.18 -6.51 4.44
N LEU A 70 -2.92 -6.89 4.55
CA LEU A 70 -2.08 -6.54 5.68
C LEU A 70 -1.50 -5.13 5.50
N MET A 71 -1.83 -4.24 6.43
CA MET A 71 -1.32 -2.87 6.47
C MET A 71 -0.26 -2.74 7.55
N PHE A 72 0.81 -2.01 7.25
CA PHE A 72 1.87 -1.73 8.19
C PHE A 72 1.46 -0.60 9.16
N ILE A 73 1.54 -0.88 10.46
CA ILE A 73 1.15 0.05 11.54
C ILE A 73 2.32 0.44 12.47
N GLY A 74 3.56 0.23 12.01
CA GLY A 74 4.77 0.59 12.76
C GLY A 74 5.41 -0.58 13.49
N ASN A 75 6.71 -0.45 13.80
CA ASN A 75 7.47 -1.42 14.60
C ASN A 75 7.33 -2.85 14.07
N GLN A 76 7.56 -3.06 12.77
CA GLN A 76 7.42 -4.36 12.10
C GLN A 76 6.05 -5.04 12.27
N THR A 77 5.02 -4.29 12.66
CA THR A 77 3.69 -4.84 12.96
C THR A 77 2.73 -4.60 11.81
N TYR A 78 1.97 -5.64 11.48
CA TYR A 78 0.96 -5.63 10.44
C TYR A 78 -0.39 -6.02 11.02
N ILE A 79 -1.46 -5.43 10.48
CA ILE A 79 -2.83 -5.75 10.85
C ILE A 79 -3.69 -5.81 9.58
N GLN A 80 -4.70 -6.67 9.55
CA GLN A 80 -5.65 -6.68 8.44
C GLN A 80 -6.45 -5.39 8.40
N ALA A 81 -6.70 -4.87 7.20
CA ALA A 81 -7.43 -3.63 6.97
C ALA A 81 -8.74 -3.53 7.75
N ARG A 82 -9.52 -4.61 7.83
CA ARG A 82 -10.80 -4.63 8.58
C ARG A 82 -10.70 -4.37 10.08
N PHE A 83 -9.51 -4.51 10.68
CA PHE A 83 -9.29 -4.31 12.11
C PHE A 83 -8.58 -2.99 12.43
N ILE A 84 -8.28 -2.18 11.43
CA ILE A 84 -7.68 -0.86 11.63
C ILE A 84 -8.72 0.08 12.23
N ASP A 85 -8.39 0.62 13.39
CA ASP A 85 -9.20 1.59 14.11
C ASP A 85 -8.60 3.01 14.01
N LEU A 86 -9.45 3.99 13.68
CA LEU A 86 -9.12 5.41 13.49
C LEU A 86 -8.44 6.06 14.71
N THR A 87 -8.72 5.58 15.91
CA THR A 87 -8.26 6.18 17.18
C THR A 87 -7.02 5.50 17.74
N GLN A 88 -6.77 4.24 17.35
CA GLN A 88 -5.68 3.41 17.89
C GLN A 88 -4.50 3.27 16.94
N HIS A 89 -4.70 3.42 15.64
CA HIS A 89 -3.70 3.10 14.63
C HIS A 89 -3.34 4.30 13.76
N ASN A 90 -2.12 4.29 13.25
CA ASN A 90 -1.64 5.19 12.20
C ASN A 90 -1.28 4.37 10.98
N LEU A 91 -1.42 4.97 9.80
CA LEU A 91 -0.78 4.45 8.60
C LEU A 91 0.56 5.14 8.43
N TYR A 92 1.51 4.43 7.85
CA TYR A 92 2.87 4.93 7.70
C TYR A 92 3.11 5.38 6.27
N ILE A 93 3.59 6.60 6.12
CA ILE A 93 3.81 7.26 4.84
C ILE A 93 5.28 7.60 4.65
N MET A 94 5.71 7.75 3.39
CA MET A 94 7.04 8.26 3.09
C MET A 94 7.07 9.78 3.34
N GLY A 95 7.94 10.21 4.25
CA GLY A 95 8.20 11.61 4.56
C GLY A 95 9.16 12.25 3.57
N SER A 96 9.16 13.58 3.54
CA SER A 96 10.06 14.38 2.69
C SER A 96 11.54 14.23 3.05
N ASN A 97 11.84 13.74 4.25
CA ASN A 97 13.19 13.38 4.70
C ASN A 97 13.65 12.00 4.22
N GLY A 98 12.85 11.30 3.39
CA GLY A 98 13.15 9.96 2.90
C GLY A 98 12.97 8.86 3.96
N GLN A 99 12.33 9.17 5.08
CA GLN A 99 12.03 8.20 6.14
C GLN A 99 10.54 7.95 6.23
N LEU A 100 10.19 6.78 6.77
CA LEU A 100 8.82 6.43 7.04
C LEU A 100 8.32 7.17 8.28
N GLN A 101 7.13 7.76 8.22
CA GLN A 101 6.54 8.53 9.30
C GLN A 101 5.07 8.11 9.54
N PRO A 102 4.60 8.06 10.80
CA PRO A 102 3.21 7.79 11.07
C PRO A 102 2.34 8.98 10.65
N SER A 103 1.18 8.67 10.08
CA SER A 103 0.13 9.61 9.73
C SER A 103 -1.21 9.10 10.26
N ARG A 104 -1.90 9.95 11.01
CA ARG A 104 -3.21 9.62 11.57
C ARG A 104 -4.21 9.36 10.45
N ILE A 105 -5.13 8.44 10.72
CA ILE A 105 -6.20 8.10 9.79
C ILE A 105 -7.34 9.10 10.01
N ARG A 106 -7.71 9.82 8.96
CA ARG A 106 -8.80 10.80 8.97
C ARG A 106 -10.16 10.13 8.74
N SER A 107 -10.23 9.18 7.81
CA SER A 107 -11.46 8.45 7.50
C SER A 107 -11.16 7.02 7.01
N ILE A 108 -12.12 6.14 7.25
CA ILE A 108 -12.19 4.79 6.69
C ILE A 108 -13.54 4.67 6.02
N ASP A 109 -13.53 4.48 4.70
CA ASP A 109 -14.73 4.25 3.89
C ASP A 109 -14.71 2.84 3.32
N VAL A 110 -15.88 2.27 3.02
CA VAL A 110 -15.98 0.98 2.33
C VAL A 110 -16.73 1.18 1.02
N GLN A 111 -16.12 0.80 -0.10
CA GLN A 111 -16.69 0.99 -1.43
C GLN A 111 -16.53 -0.25 -2.29
N LEU A 112 -17.56 -0.56 -3.09
CA LEU A 112 -17.46 -1.56 -4.14
C LEU A 112 -16.65 -0.96 -5.30
N LYS A 113 -15.49 -1.54 -5.63
CA LYS A 113 -14.65 -1.09 -6.75
C LYS A 113 -14.42 -2.24 -7.73
N GLN A 114 -14.18 -1.88 -8.99
CA GLN A 114 -13.81 -2.81 -10.04
C GLN A 114 -12.29 -2.95 -10.16
N GLY A 115 -11.88 -4.21 -10.22
CA GLY A 115 -10.53 -4.68 -10.44
C GLY A 115 -9.60 -4.54 -9.23
N TYR A 116 -8.69 -5.49 -9.10
CA TYR A 116 -7.68 -5.55 -8.05
C TYR A 116 -6.44 -6.30 -8.56
N ALA A 117 -5.28 -5.95 -8.01
CA ALA A 117 -4.04 -6.63 -8.29
C ALA A 117 -3.21 -6.75 -7.01
N THR A 118 -2.44 -7.81 -6.91
CA THR A 118 -1.55 -8.10 -5.78
C THR A 118 -0.12 -8.27 -6.32
N PRO A 119 0.56 -7.16 -6.66
CA PRO A 119 1.97 -7.20 -7.05
C PRO A 119 2.83 -7.65 -5.87
N ILE A 120 3.79 -8.53 -6.15
CA ILE A 120 4.72 -9.09 -5.17
C ILE A 120 6.11 -8.52 -5.42
N THR A 121 6.77 -8.04 -4.36
CA THR A 121 8.17 -7.62 -4.37
C THR A 121 9.04 -8.61 -3.61
N GLN A 122 10.38 -8.51 -3.76
CA GLN A 122 11.32 -9.32 -2.97
C GLN A 122 11.23 -9.04 -1.46
N HIS A 123 10.86 -7.82 -1.07
CA HIS A 123 10.70 -7.43 0.33
C HIS A 123 9.31 -7.74 0.90
N GLY A 124 8.34 -8.18 0.07
CA GLY A 124 6.98 -8.49 0.51
C GLY A 124 6.17 -7.26 0.94
N THR A 125 6.63 -6.06 0.60
CA THR A 125 5.96 -4.78 0.86
C THR A 125 6.05 -3.86 -0.37
N LEU A 126 5.21 -2.83 -0.39
CA LEU A 126 5.15 -1.83 -1.46
C LEU A 126 4.70 -0.49 -0.89
N ILE A 127 5.23 0.62 -1.42
CA ILE A 127 4.69 1.96 -1.18
C ILE A 127 3.68 2.30 -2.26
N VAL A 128 2.44 2.49 -1.85
CA VAL A 128 1.28 2.76 -2.72
C VAL A 128 0.62 4.05 -2.28
N ASN A 129 0.48 5.01 -3.20
CA ASN A 129 -0.04 6.36 -2.93
C ASN A 129 0.65 7.00 -1.72
N ASN A 130 1.97 6.84 -1.63
CA ASN A 130 2.82 7.29 -0.52
C ASN A 130 2.61 6.57 0.83
N ILE A 131 1.79 5.51 0.90
CA ILE A 131 1.51 4.72 2.11
C ILE A 131 2.18 3.34 1.99
N SER A 132 2.81 2.87 3.07
CA SER A 132 3.36 1.50 3.14
C SER A 132 2.26 0.45 3.30
N ALA A 133 2.32 -0.60 2.48
CA ALA A 133 1.43 -1.76 2.55
C ALA A 133 2.20 -3.06 2.35
N SER A 134 1.64 -4.17 2.84
CA SER A 134 2.15 -5.51 2.54
C SER A 134 1.80 -5.91 1.11
N CYS A 135 2.53 -6.87 0.54
CA CYS A 135 2.13 -7.55 -0.69
C CYS A 135 1.08 -8.66 -0.45
N TYR A 136 0.65 -8.90 0.80
CA TYR A 136 -0.20 -10.03 1.17
C TYR A 136 -1.58 -9.61 1.67
N SER A 137 -2.60 -10.37 1.24
CA SER A 137 -4.01 -10.22 1.61
C SER A 137 -4.70 -11.57 1.73
#